data_AF-A0A849UR09-F1
#
_entry.id   AF-A0A849UR09-F1
#
_cell.length_a   1.000
_cell.length_b   1.000
_cell.length_c   1.000
_cell.angle_alpha   90.00
_cell.angle_beta   90.00
_cell.angle_gamma   90.00
#
_symmetry.space_group_name_H-M   'P 1'
#
loop_
_entity.id
_entity.type
_entity.pdbx_description
1 polymer ?
#
loop_
_entity_poly.entity_id
_entity_poly.type
_entity_poly.pdbx_seq_one_letter_code
_entity_poly.pdbx_strand_id
1 'polypeptide(L)'
;MDLFFKVRFGIKIMEGLAGIIGILYWKKLTPRFWGAFPIYLIIICSCEFFSWFLIEHNIKGSKNLYNYFVIPLEFLFMHFLYYKNLPNHFRNKVILLSLFYIFSWFLEQFFLQHTQWIWLSMSYSVGNITILALGIIYFIQLLKSENLLTYKSQIFFWVNLGLMLFYIGTFPYYAMFKTLYETEPNLFKILSWVAVILNYAMYSFFIIGFICTNIKQK
;
A
#
# COMPACT_ATOMS: atom_id res chain seq x y z
N MET A 1 -23.97 12.42 9.32
CA MET A 1 -22.73 11.88 8.70
C MET A 1 -22.47 10.52 9.33
N ASP A 2 -22.58 9.45 8.54
CA ASP A 2 -22.58 8.05 8.99
C ASP A 2 -21.25 7.68 9.69
N LEU A 3 -21.29 6.83 10.73
CA LEU A 3 -20.12 6.45 11.54
C LEU A 3 -19.00 5.89 10.65
N PHE A 4 -19.38 5.07 9.67
CA PHE A 4 -18.47 4.47 8.71
C PHE A 4 -17.67 5.52 7.90
N PHE A 5 -18.33 6.61 7.50
CA PHE A 5 -17.65 7.69 6.77
C PHE A 5 -16.59 8.38 7.64
N LYS A 6 -16.91 8.65 8.91
CA LYS A 6 -15.95 9.25 9.86
C LYS A 6 -14.75 8.33 10.09
N VAL A 7 -14.97 7.03 10.28
CA VAL A 7 -13.88 6.07 10.48
C VAL A 7 -13.02 5.95 9.23
N ARG A 8 -13.62 5.95 8.03
CA ARG A 8 -12.86 5.92 6.76
C ARG A 8 -12.04 7.19 6.55
N PHE A 9 -12.58 8.36 6.93
CA PHE A 9 -11.82 9.61 6.91
C PHE A 9 -10.60 9.57 7.84
N GLY A 10 -10.73 8.94 9.01
CA GLY A 10 -9.60 8.79 9.94
C GLY A 10 -8.42 7.97 9.39
N ILE A 11 -8.62 7.13 8.36
CA ILE A 11 -7.52 6.43 7.68
C ILE A 11 -6.53 7.44 7.07
N LYS A 12 -7.06 8.47 6.41
CA LYS A 12 -6.24 9.53 5.78
C LYS A 12 -5.41 10.27 6.82
N ILE A 13 -6.00 10.50 8.00
CA ILE A 13 -5.32 11.11 9.13
C ILE A 13 -4.19 10.19 9.61
N MET A 14 -4.44 8.88 9.75
CA MET A 14 -3.42 7.92 10.16
C MET A 14 -2.26 7.79 9.17
N GLU A 15 -2.55 7.84 7.88
CA GLU A 15 -1.52 7.91 6.83
C GLU A 15 -0.65 9.16 7.00
N GLY A 16 -1.28 10.34 7.13
CA GLY A 16 -0.58 11.60 7.37
C GLY A 16 0.25 11.57 8.65
N LEU A 17 -0.28 11.01 9.74
CA LEU A 17 0.44 10.80 11.00
C LEU A 17 1.65 9.89 10.80
N ALA A 18 1.51 8.79 10.05
CA ALA A 18 2.63 7.92 9.72
C ALA A 18 3.72 8.65 8.94
N GLY A 19 3.34 9.47 7.95
CA GLY A 19 4.27 10.35 7.22
C GLY A 19 4.98 11.36 8.13
N ILE A 20 4.24 12.06 8.99
CA ILE A 20 4.80 13.04 9.94
C ILE A 20 5.77 12.37 10.91
N ILE A 21 5.39 11.24 11.51
CA ILE A 21 6.27 10.49 12.43
C ILE A 21 7.52 10.02 11.68
N GLY A 22 7.39 9.55 10.44
CA GLY A 22 8.51 9.20 9.59
C GLY A 22 9.48 10.37 9.36
N ILE A 23 8.96 11.59 9.16
CA ILE A 23 9.77 12.82 9.05
C ILE A 23 10.44 13.18 10.38
N LEU A 24 9.73 13.06 11.52
CA LEU A 24 10.33 13.31 12.84
C LEU A 24 11.51 12.37 13.12
N TYR A 25 11.41 11.11 12.66
CA TYR A 25 12.44 10.08 12.81
C TYR A 25 13.42 10.04 11.63
N TRP A 26 13.41 11.03 10.73
CA TRP A 26 14.19 11.04 9.48
C TRP A 26 15.68 10.73 9.67
N LYS A 27 16.31 11.29 10.71
CA LYS A 27 17.74 11.08 10.99
C LYS A 27 18.08 9.63 11.34
N LYS A 28 17.11 8.84 11.78
CA LYS A 28 17.26 7.40 12.09
C LYS A 28 16.99 6.50 10.88
N LEU A 29 16.48 7.05 9.77
CA LEU A 29 16.15 6.29 8.56
C LEU A 29 17.41 5.95 7.78
N THR A 30 18.04 4.85 8.16
CA THR A 30 19.18 4.26 7.47
C THR A 30 18.78 2.94 6.83
N PRO A 31 19.19 2.69 5.57
CA PRO A 31 19.90 3.56 4.63
C PRO A 31 19.05 4.74 4.10
N ARG A 32 19.71 5.77 3.53
CA ARG A 32 19.11 7.07 3.13
C ARG A 32 17.86 6.98 2.24
N PHE A 33 17.69 5.91 1.47
CA PHE A 33 16.49 5.77 0.61
C PHE A 33 15.19 5.69 1.43
N TRP A 34 15.25 5.29 2.71
CA TRP A 34 14.08 5.26 3.59
C TRP A 34 13.46 6.63 3.82
N GLY A 35 14.20 7.73 3.62
CA GLY A 35 13.61 9.06 3.59
C GLY A 35 12.55 9.24 2.50
N ALA A 36 12.62 8.49 1.40
CA ALA A 36 11.58 8.55 0.38
C ALA A 36 10.21 8.05 0.90
N PHE A 37 10.18 7.18 1.91
CA PHE A 37 8.94 6.56 2.38
C PHE A 37 8.01 7.51 3.15
N PRO A 38 8.49 8.31 4.14
CA PRO A 38 7.67 9.35 4.74
C PRO A 38 7.18 10.40 3.72
N ILE A 39 8.04 10.81 2.78
CA ILE A 39 7.65 11.75 1.70
C ILE A 39 6.53 11.15 0.86
N TYR A 40 6.68 9.88 0.46
CA TYR A 40 5.66 9.13 -0.27
C TYR A 40 4.31 9.14 0.47
N LEU A 41 4.29 8.85 1.78
CA LEU A 41 3.05 8.86 2.56
C LEU A 41 2.39 10.24 2.58
N ILE A 42 3.16 11.32 2.71
CA ILE A 42 2.63 12.68 2.66
C ILE A 42 2.07 13.03 1.27
N ILE A 43 2.75 12.59 0.20
CA ILE A 43 2.26 12.79 -1.18
C ILE A 43 0.93 12.07 -1.39
N ILE A 44 0.83 10.80 -1.03
CA ILE A 44 -0.41 10.02 -1.20
C ILE A 44 -1.54 10.64 -0.37
N CYS A 45 -1.29 10.92 0.92
CA CYS A 45 -2.23 11.60 1.80
C CYS A 45 -2.74 12.93 1.19
N SER A 46 -1.83 13.74 0.65
CA SER A 46 -2.17 15.01 -0.01
C SER A 46 -3.02 14.79 -1.26
N CYS A 47 -2.67 13.82 -2.10
CA CYS A 47 -3.45 13.45 -3.28
C CYS A 47 -4.85 12.94 -2.91
N GLU A 48 -4.99 12.20 -1.81
CA GLU A 48 -6.28 11.74 -1.32
C GLU A 48 -7.16 12.86 -0.77
N PHE A 49 -6.58 13.84 -0.07
CA PHE A 49 -7.29 15.04 0.39
C PHE A 49 -7.72 15.91 -0.80
N PHE A 50 -6.83 16.10 -1.76
CA PHE A 50 -7.11 16.86 -2.97
C PHE A 50 -8.21 16.18 -3.81
N SER A 51 -8.14 14.85 -3.99
CA SER A 51 -9.18 14.09 -4.70
C SER A 51 -10.54 14.21 -4.00
N TRP A 52 -10.57 14.16 -2.67
CA TRP A 52 -11.80 14.35 -1.90
C TRP A 52 -12.39 15.76 -2.07
N PHE A 53 -11.54 16.79 -2.00
CA PHE A 53 -11.94 18.18 -2.24
C PHE A 53 -12.55 18.39 -3.63
N LEU A 54 -11.94 17.78 -4.67
CA LEU A 54 -12.46 17.83 -6.05
C LEU A 54 -13.81 17.12 -6.21
N ILE A 55 -14.03 16.00 -5.50
CA ILE A 55 -15.31 15.28 -5.51
C ILE A 55 -16.40 16.14 -4.87
N GLU A 56 -16.12 16.78 -3.74
CA GLU A 56 -17.09 17.64 -3.04
C GLU A 56 -17.52 18.84 -3.89
N HIS A 57 -16.62 19.37 -4.72
CA HIS A 57 -16.91 20.48 -5.65
C HIS A 57 -17.44 20.01 -7.03
N ASN A 58 -17.78 18.72 -7.19
CA ASN A 58 -18.30 18.12 -8.43
C ASN A 58 -17.42 18.36 -9.68
N ILE A 59 -16.10 18.47 -9.50
CA ILE A 59 -15.18 18.70 -10.62
C ILE A 59 -14.96 17.39 -11.39
N LYS A 60 -15.29 17.41 -12.69
CA LYS A 60 -15.09 16.27 -13.60
C LYS A 60 -13.60 15.90 -13.66
N GLY A 61 -13.28 14.60 -13.55
CA GLY A 61 -11.91 14.10 -13.56
C GLY A 61 -11.28 13.84 -12.20
N SER A 62 -12.00 14.09 -11.10
CA SER A 62 -11.55 13.80 -9.73
C SER A 62 -11.12 12.33 -9.52
N LYS A 63 -11.77 11.38 -10.21
CA LYS A 63 -11.43 9.95 -10.19
C LYS A 63 -10.15 9.62 -10.96
N ASN A 64 -9.74 10.46 -11.91
CA ASN A 64 -8.58 10.20 -12.76
C ASN A 64 -7.29 10.34 -11.96
N LEU A 65 -7.19 11.31 -11.05
CA LEU A 65 -6.00 11.46 -10.21
C LEU A 65 -5.74 10.18 -9.40
N TYR A 66 -6.78 9.60 -8.82
CA TYR A 66 -6.63 8.37 -8.04
C TYR A 66 -6.21 7.18 -8.91
N ASN A 67 -6.87 6.99 -10.06
CA ASN A 67 -6.67 5.82 -10.91
C ASN A 67 -5.39 5.87 -11.76
N TYR A 68 -4.97 7.05 -12.19
CA TYR A 68 -3.79 7.22 -13.06
C TYR A 68 -2.51 7.55 -12.30
N PHE A 69 -2.62 8.14 -11.10
CA PHE A 69 -1.45 8.58 -10.34
C PHE A 69 -1.31 7.84 -9.01
N VAL A 70 -2.32 7.90 -8.15
CA VAL A 70 -2.23 7.36 -6.77
C VAL A 70 -2.01 5.84 -6.79
N ILE A 71 -2.93 5.07 -7.38
CA ILE A 71 -2.83 3.59 -7.38
C ILE A 71 -1.53 3.09 -8.02
N PRO A 72 -1.11 3.56 -9.23
CA PRO A 72 0.17 3.15 -9.82
C PRO A 72 1.37 3.49 -8.95
N LEU A 73 1.38 4.69 -8.36
CA LEU A 73 2.46 5.13 -7.51
C LEU A 73 2.57 4.26 -6.25
N GLU A 74 1.44 3.86 -5.65
CA GLU A 74 1.41 2.98 -4.47
C GLU A 74 2.13 1.66 -4.75
N PHE A 75 1.70 0.93 -5.79
CA PHE A 75 2.28 -0.36 -6.13
C PHE A 75 3.76 -0.23 -6.52
N LEU A 76 4.09 0.70 -7.43
CA LEU A 76 5.46 0.88 -7.91
C LEU A 76 6.43 1.31 -6.79
N PHE A 77 5.97 2.14 -5.86
CA PHE A 77 6.77 2.52 -4.71
C PHE A 77 7.02 1.31 -3.79
N MET A 78 6.02 0.46 -3.57
CA MET A 78 6.23 -0.77 -2.81
C MET A 78 7.20 -1.72 -3.52
N HIS A 79 7.08 -1.91 -4.84
CA HIS A 79 8.06 -2.68 -5.63
C HIS A 79 9.47 -2.11 -5.50
N PHE A 80 9.61 -0.79 -5.51
CA PHE A 80 10.90 -0.12 -5.28
C PHE A 80 11.48 -0.44 -3.90
N LEU A 81 10.66 -0.44 -2.83
CA LEU A 81 11.12 -0.84 -1.50
C LEU A 81 11.59 -2.30 -1.49
N TYR A 82 10.87 -3.22 -2.13
CA TYR A 82 11.32 -4.61 -2.28
C TYR A 82 12.63 -4.71 -3.05
N TYR A 83 12.79 -3.96 -4.14
CA TYR A 83 14.03 -3.95 -4.93
C TYR A 83 15.26 -3.55 -4.09
N LYS A 84 15.08 -2.62 -3.16
CA LYS A 84 16.16 -2.13 -2.28
C LYS A 84 16.46 -3.06 -1.11
N ASN A 85 15.47 -3.77 -0.59
CA ASN A 85 15.62 -4.58 0.62
C ASN A 85 15.82 -6.08 0.35
N LEU A 86 15.48 -6.58 -0.85
CA LEU A 86 15.75 -7.97 -1.22
C LEU A 86 17.21 -8.18 -1.71
N PRO A 87 17.76 -9.39 -1.55
CA PRO A 87 19.08 -9.74 -2.08
C PRO A 87 19.18 -9.51 -3.60
N ASN A 88 20.40 -9.23 -4.08
CA ASN A 88 20.65 -8.89 -5.49
C ASN A 88 20.07 -9.88 -6.50
N HIS A 89 20.11 -11.18 -6.20
CA HIS A 89 19.60 -12.23 -7.10
C HIS A 89 18.07 -12.22 -7.26
N PHE A 90 17.32 -11.52 -6.38
CA PHE A 90 15.88 -11.31 -6.52
C PHE A 90 15.52 -10.02 -7.29
N ARG A 91 16.47 -9.11 -7.52
CA ARG A 91 16.20 -7.81 -8.16
C ARG A 91 15.55 -7.95 -9.54
N ASN A 92 16.00 -8.90 -10.36
CA ASN A 92 15.41 -9.16 -11.67
C ASN A 92 13.95 -9.64 -11.56
N LYS A 93 13.62 -10.42 -10.52
CA LYS A 93 12.24 -10.87 -10.26
C LYS A 93 11.35 -9.70 -9.84
N VAL A 94 11.87 -8.79 -9.01
CA VAL A 94 11.14 -7.56 -8.64
C VAL A 94 10.85 -6.70 -9.87
N ILE A 95 11.86 -6.49 -10.73
CA ILE A 95 11.68 -5.74 -11.99
C ILE A 95 10.64 -6.42 -12.88
N LEU A 96 10.73 -7.74 -13.07
CA LEU A 96 9.78 -8.50 -13.88
C LEU A 96 8.33 -8.36 -13.35
N LEU A 97 8.14 -8.47 -12.03
CA LEU A 97 6.82 -8.29 -11.41
C LEU A 97 6.32 -6.84 -11.53
N SER A 98 7.21 -5.86 -11.45
CA SER A 98 6.87 -4.45 -11.66
C SER A 98 6.43 -4.18 -13.09
N LEU A 99 7.14 -4.75 -14.08
CA LEU A 99 6.78 -4.67 -15.49
C LEU A 99 5.46 -5.39 -15.77
N PHE A 100 5.24 -6.54 -15.15
CA PHE A 100 3.97 -7.26 -15.24
C PHE A 100 2.80 -6.45 -14.68
N TYR A 101 3.00 -5.77 -13.53
CA TYR A 101 2.02 -4.83 -12.98
C TYR A 101 1.73 -3.68 -13.95
N ILE A 102 2.76 -2.99 -14.45
CA ILE A 102 2.60 -1.88 -15.42
C ILE A 102 1.85 -2.35 -16.67
N PHE A 103 2.19 -3.53 -17.18
CA PHE A 103 1.51 -4.12 -18.32
C PHE A 103 0.03 -4.39 -18.02
N SER A 104 -0.29 -4.94 -16.84
CA SER A 104 -1.68 -5.17 -16.43
C SER A 104 -2.48 -3.87 -16.30
N TRP A 105 -1.85 -2.82 -15.75
CA TRP A 105 -2.45 -1.50 -15.64
C TRP A 105 -2.70 -0.89 -17.02
N PHE A 106 -1.73 -0.97 -17.93
CA PHE A 106 -1.88 -0.53 -19.31
C PHE A 106 -3.02 -1.29 -20.01
N LEU A 107 -3.06 -2.62 -19.89
CA LEU A 107 -4.14 -3.42 -20.47
C LEU A 107 -5.52 -2.97 -19.98
N GLU A 108 -5.66 -2.71 -18.68
CA GLU A 108 -6.93 -2.27 -18.12
C GLU A 108 -7.34 -0.88 -18.62
N GLN A 109 -6.40 0.06 -18.72
CA GLN A 109 -6.68 1.42 -19.22
C GLN A 109 -7.09 1.47 -20.69
N PHE A 110 -6.48 0.65 -21.55
CA PHE A 110 -6.72 0.72 -23.00
C PHE A 110 -7.78 -0.26 -23.49
N PHE A 111 -7.95 -1.42 -22.85
CA PHE A 111 -8.83 -2.48 -23.34
C PHE A 111 -10.09 -2.69 -22.47
N LEU A 112 -10.09 -2.28 -21.21
CA LEU A 112 -11.20 -2.53 -20.26
C LEU A 112 -11.99 -1.27 -19.88
N GLN A 113 -11.94 -0.21 -20.72
CA GLN A 113 -12.52 1.13 -20.54
C GLN A 113 -14.01 1.21 -20.13
N HIS A 114 -14.74 0.09 -20.10
CA HIS A 114 -16.19 0.06 -19.91
C HIS A 114 -16.68 -0.17 -18.47
N THR A 115 -15.81 -0.32 -17.47
CA THR A 115 -16.29 -0.45 -16.09
C THR A 115 -16.33 0.92 -15.40
N GLN A 116 -17.53 1.47 -15.19
CA GLN A 116 -17.77 2.74 -14.49
C GLN A 116 -17.37 2.74 -13.00
N TRP A 117 -16.76 1.65 -12.53
CA TRP A 117 -16.39 1.46 -11.14
C TRP A 117 -15.04 2.11 -10.85
N ILE A 118 -14.94 2.73 -9.68
CA ILE A 118 -13.75 3.45 -9.22
C ILE A 118 -12.53 2.52 -9.10
N TRP A 119 -12.75 1.21 -8.96
CA TRP A 119 -11.70 0.22 -8.72
C TRP A 119 -11.33 -0.52 -10.01
N LEU A 120 -10.09 -0.31 -10.43
CA LEU A 120 -9.38 -1.10 -11.42
C LEU A 120 -9.20 -2.53 -10.92
N SER A 121 -10.22 -3.36 -11.06
CA SER A 121 -10.27 -4.72 -10.50
C SER A 121 -9.08 -5.57 -10.93
N MET A 122 -8.62 -5.44 -12.18
CA MET A 122 -7.60 -6.33 -12.74
C MET A 122 -6.20 -5.93 -12.27
N SER A 123 -5.78 -4.70 -12.57
CA SER A 123 -4.44 -4.21 -12.23
C SER A 123 -4.24 -4.08 -10.72
N TYR A 124 -5.26 -3.71 -9.96
CA TYR A 124 -5.20 -3.73 -8.50
C TYR A 124 -5.00 -5.15 -7.96
N SER A 125 -5.70 -6.15 -8.52
CA SER A 125 -5.52 -7.56 -8.11
C SER A 125 -4.13 -8.07 -8.46
N VAL A 126 -3.62 -7.76 -9.65
CA VAL A 126 -2.24 -8.09 -10.06
C VAL A 126 -1.24 -7.42 -9.12
N GLY A 127 -1.42 -6.13 -8.83
CA GLY A 127 -0.61 -5.39 -7.88
C GLY A 127 -0.54 -6.07 -6.52
N ASN A 128 -1.70 -6.42 -5.95
CA ASN A 128 -1.79 -7.13 -4.68
C ASN A 128 -1.03 -8.46 -4.71
N ILE A 129 -1.28 -9.29 -5.72
CA ILE A 129 -0.62 -10.61 -5.86
C ILE A 129 0.90 -10.43 -5.95
N THR A 130 1.38 -9.43 -6.70
CA THR A 130 2.82 -9.19 -6.83
C THR A 130 3.45 -8.73 -5.52
N ILE A 131 2.78 -7.84 -4.75
CA ILE A 131 3.24 -7.43 -3.42
C ILE A 131 3.25 -8.62 -2.46
N LEU A 132 2.19 -9.44 -2.45
CA LEU A 132 2.09 -10.62 -1.60
C LEU A 132 3.19 -11.63 -1.92
N ALA A 133 3.45 -11.90 -3.20
CA ALA A 133 4.53 -12.80 -3.62
C ALA A 133 5.90 -12.30 -3.14
N LEU A 134 6.17 -11.00 -3.30
CA LEU A 134 7.41 -10.37 -2.82
C LEU A 134 7.53 -10.37 -1.30
N GLY A 135 6.43 -10.14 -0.58
CA GLY A 135 6.39 -10.15 0.87
C GLY A 135 6.65 -11.53 1.46
N ILE A 136 6.12 -12.58 0.84
CA ILE A 136 6.43 -13.98 1.17
C ILE A 136 7.91 -14.26 0.92
N ILE A 137 8.44 -13.89 -0.24
CA ILE A 137 9.86 -14.06 -0.57
C ILE A 137 10.73 -13.37 0.49
N TYR A 138 10.40 -12.14 0.87
CA TYR A 138 11.14 -11.41 1.90
C TYR A 138 11.13 -12.16 3.24
N PHE A 139 9.99 -12.62 3.72
CA PHE A 139 9.93 -13.38 4.98
C PHE A 139 10.71 -14.70 4.89
N ILE A 140 10.65 -15.42 3.77
CA ILE A 140 11.48 -16.63 3.57
C ILE A 140 12.96 -16.29 3.64
N GLN A 141 13.40 -15.18 3.03
CA GLN A 141 14.80 -14.74 3.09
C GLN A 141 15.20 -14.32 4.50
N LEU A 142 14.32 -13.62 5.21
CA LEU A 142 14.56 -13.20 6.59
C LEU A 142 14.76 -14.40 7.51
N LEU A 143 13.91 -15.43 7.39
CA LEU A 143 14.01 -16.69 8.16
C LEU A 143 15.29 -17.46 7.87
N LYS A 144 15.86 -17.33 6.66
CA LYS A 144 17.11 -17.97 6.26
C LYS A 144 18.36 -17.14 6.61
N SER A 145 18.18 -15.91 7.08
CA SER A 145 19.29 -14.98 7.33
C SER A 145 19.73 -14.99 8.79
N GLU A 146 21.02 -14.74 9.02
CA GLU A 146 21.56 -14.51 10.37
C GLU A 146 20.97 -13.26 11.05
N ASN A 147 20.35 -12.36 10.26
CA ASN A 147 19.65 -11.16 10.72
C ASN A 147 18.32 -11.44 11.43
N LEU A 148 17.92 -12.71 11.58
CA LEU A 148 16.76 -13.09 12.38
C LEU A 148 16.87 -12.61 13.85
N LEU A 149 18.07 -12.39 14.37
CA LEU A 149 18.21 -11.89 15.74
C LEU A 149 17.90 -10.38 15.87
N THR A 150 17.96 -9.63 14.78
CA THR A 150 17.80 -8.16 14.77
C THR A 150 16.62 -7.67 13.96
N TYR A 151 15.76 -8.56 13.41
CA TYR A 151 14.65 -8.17 12.53
C TYR A 151 13.72 -7.10 13.12
N LYS A 152 13.49 -7.11 14.45
CA LYS A 152 12.63 -6.14 15.13
C LYS A 152 13.14 -4.68 15.00
N SER A 153 14.43 -4.51 14.71
CA SER A 153 15.04 -3.20 14.47
C SER A 153 15.04 -2.78 13.00
N GLN A 154 14.62 -3.68 12.10
CA GLN A 154 14.55 -3.39 10.67
C GLN A 154 13.20 -2.78 10.32
N ILE A 155 13.21 -1.54 9.83
CA ILE A 155 12.01 -0.86 9.32
C ILE A 155 11.26 -1.70 8.28
N PHE A 156 11.96 -2.37 7.38
CA PHE A 156 11.34 -3.15 6.32
C PHE A 156 10.52 -4.33 6.85
N PHE A 157 10.91 -4.93 7.98
CA PHE A 157 10.16 -6.01 8.60
C PHE A 157 8.76 -5.55 8.99
N TRP A 158 8.66 -4.42 9.70
CA TRP A 158 7.38 -3.87 10.14
C TRP A 158 6.52 -3.41 8.96
N VAL A 159 7.14 -2.74 7.98
CA VAL A 159 6.45 -2.33 6.75
C VAL A 159 5.90 -3.54 6.00
N ASN A 160 6.72 -4.57 5.78
CA ASN A 160 6.30 -5.80 5.11
C ASN A 160 5.18 -6.52 5.87
N LEU A 161 5.26 -6.58 7.20
CA LEU A 161 4.24 -7.20 8.04
C LEU A 161 2.89 -6.47 7.90
N GLY A 162 2.89 -5.14 7.95
CA GLY A 162 1.69 -4.34 7.73
C GLY A 162 1.09 -4.53 6.34
N LEU A 163 1.93 -4.50 5.30
CA LEU A 163 1.51 -4.74 3.91
C LEU A 163 0.89 -6.13 3.75
N MET A 164 1.54 -7.18 4.26
CA MET A 164 1.05 -8.55 4.16
C MET A 164 -0.28 -8.73 4.87
N LEU A 165 -0.42 -8.20 6.10
CA LEU A 165 -1.67 -8.26 6.86
C LEU A 165 -2.82 -7.58 6.10
N PHE A 166 -2.56 -6.38 5.56
CA PHE A 166 -3.54 -5.64 4.77
C PHE A 166 -3.90 -6.37 3.49
N TYR A 167 -2.94 -6.59 2.60
CA TYR A 167 -3.21 -7.12 1.27
C TYR A 167 -3.78 -8.54 1.30
N ILE A 168 -3.41 -9.41 2.25
CA ILE A 168 -4.06 -10.73 2.38
C ILE A 168 -5.51 -10.55 2.83
N GLY A 169 -5.74 -9.79 3.90
CA GLY A 169 -7.06 -9.68 4.51
C GLY A 169 -8.06 -8.86 3.68
N THR A 170 -7.58 -7.96 2.83
CA THR A 170 -8.44 -7.15 1.94
C THR A 170 -8.53 -7.69 0.52
N PHE A 171 -7.75 -8.71 0.15
CA PHE A 171 -7.78 -9.26 -1.20
C PHE A 171 -9.19 -9.69 -1.65
N PRO A 172 -9.96 -10.47 -0.86
CA PRO A 172 -11.31 -10.90 -1.28
C PRO A 172 -12.25 -9.70 -1.50
N TYR A 173 -12.12 -8.66 -0.67
CA TYR A 173 -12.94 -7.46 -0.78
C TYR A 173 -12.72 -6.71 -2.09
N TYR A 174 -11.46 -6.45 -2.44
CA TYR A 174 -11.15 -5.66 -3.63
C TYR A 174 -11.19 -6.47 -4.92
N ALA A 175 -10.79 -7.74 -4.89
CA ALA A 175 -10.81 -8.61 -6.08
C ALA A 175 -12.24 -8.93 -6.53
N MET A 176 -13.19 -9.03 -5.60
CA MET A 176 -14.60 -9.32 -5.89
C MET A 176 -15.51 -8.10 -5.66
N PHE A 177 -14.96 -6.88 -5.65
CA PHE A 177 -15.67 -5.68 -5.20
C PHE A 177 -17.03 -5.50 -5.87
N LYS A 178 -17.08 -5.58 -7.20
CA LYS A 178 -18.32 -5.43 -7.98
C LYS A 178 -19.33 -6.53 -7.65
N THR A 179 -18.90 -7.79 -7.71
CA THR A 179 -19.76 -8.94 -7.43
C THR A 179 -20.32 -8.86 -6.01
N LEU A 180 -19.48 -8.60 -5.00
CA LEU A 180 -19.92 -8.46 -3.61
C LEU A 180 -20.92 -7.33 -3.43
N TYR A 181 -20.69 -6.19 -4.07
CA TYR A 181 -21.60 -5.05 -3.98
C TYR A 181 -22.98 -5.35 -4.60
N GLU A 182 -23.01 -6.05 -5.73
CA GLU A 182 -24.24 -6.33 -6.48
C GLU A 182 -25.01 -7.54 -5.93
N THR A 183 -24.32 -8.59 -5.47
CA THR A 183 -24.96 -9.87 -5.09
C THR A 183 -25.05 -10.10 -3.59
N GLU A 184 -24.10 -9.58 -2.79
CA GLU A 184 -23.97 -9.91 -1.36
C GLU A 184 -23.68 -8.66 -0.49
N PRO A 185 -24.63 -7.70 -0.38
CA PRO A 185 -24.39 -6.40 0.24
C PRO A 185 -24.04 -6.47 1.73
N ASN A 186 -24.54 -7.49 2.45
CA ASN A 186 -24.19 -7.73 3.85
C ASN A 186 -22.71 -8.13 3.99
N LEU A 187 -22.25 -9.07 3.16
CA LEU A 187 -20.86 -9.51 3.14
C LEU A 187 -19.94 -8.36 2.69
N PHE A 188 -20.36 -7.59 1.69
CA PHE A 188 -19.65 -6.38 1.25
C PHE A 188 -19.42 -5.42 2.41
N LYS A 189 -20.45 -5.13 3.23
CA LYS A 189 -20.33 -4.23 4.38
C LYS A 189 -19.36 -4.77 5.43
N ILE A 190 -19.42 -6.06 5.75
CA ILE A 190 -18.51 -6.70 6.71
C ILE A 190 -17.06 -6.60 6.22
N LEU A 191 -16.81 -7.00 4.97
CA LEU A 191 -15.49 -6.97 4.37
C LEU A 191 -14.95 -5.54 4.24
N SER A 192 -15.82 -4.55 4.02
CA SER A 192 -15.45 -3.14 4.01
C SER A 192 -14.96 -2.66 5.39
N TRP A 193 -15.63 -3.06 6.48
CA TRP A 193 -15.15 -2.79 7.84
C TRP A 193 -13.82 -3.49 8.15
N VAL A 194 -13.67 -4.76 7.74
CA VAL A 194 -12.39 -5.48 7.87
C VAL A 194 -11.28 -4.73 7.14
N ALA A 195 -11.53 -4.27 5.91
CA ALA A 195 -10.55 -3.51 5.15
C ALA A 195 -10.14 -2.20 5.83
N VAL A 196 -11.09 -1.48 6.43
CA VAL A 196 -10.81 -0.28 7.22
C VAL A 196 -9.91 -0.61 8.42
N ILE A 197 -10.25 -1.62 9.21
CA ILE A 197 -9.47 -2.03 10.40
C ILE A 197 -8.05 -2.44 10.02
N LEU A 198 -7.90 -3.24 8.96
CA LEU A 198 -6.59 -3.68 8.48
C LEU A 198 -5.75 -2.51 7.96
N ASN A 199 -6.37 -1.48 7.40
CA ASN A 199 -5.68 -0.28 6.95
C ASN A 199 -5.10 0.51 8.15
N TYR A 200 -5.87 0.68 9.23
CA TYR A 200 -5.36 1.23 10.49
C TYR A 200 -4.19 0.42 11.05
N ALA A 201 -4.30 -0.92 11.01
CA ALA A 201 -3.23 -1.81 11.47
C ALA A 201 -1.96 -1.62 10.63
N MET A 202 -2.09 -1.54 9.29
CA MET A 202 -0.97 -1.31 8.38
C MET A 202 -0.22 -0.02 8.69
N TYR A 203 -0.90 1.12 8.79
CA TYR A 203 -0.25 2.39 9.13
C TYR A 203 0.35 2.38 10.54
N SER A 204 -0.27 1.68 11.48
CA SER A 204 0.31 1.48 12.82
C SER A 204 1.64 0.71 12.74
N PHE A 205 1.74 -0.32 11.90
CA PHE A 205 3.00 -1.01 11.66
C PHE A 205 4.05 -0.12 10.99
N PHE A 206 3.66 0.78 10.08
CA PHE A 206 4.60 1.74 9.49
C PHE A 206 5.18 2.68 10.56
N ILE A 207 4.31 3.20 11.43
CA ILE A 207 4.71 4.04 12.57
C ILE A 207 5.67 3.27 13.49
N ILE A 208 5.35 2.03 13.86
CA ILE A 208 6.23 1.19 14.67
C ILE A 208 7.58 0.99 13.96
N GLY A 209 7.57 0.75 12.65
CA GLY A 209 8.78 0.64 11.84
C GLY A 209 9.67 1.88 11.93
N PHE A 210 9.09 3.08 11.80
CA PHE A 210 9.82 4.34 11.94
C PHE A 210 10.40 4.54 13.34
N ILE A 211 9.65 4.19 14.38
CA ILE A 211 10.06 4.39 15.78
C ILE A 211 11.13 3.38 16.22
N CYS A 212 10.95 2.11 15.89
CA CYS A 212 11.81 1.00 16.35
C CYS A 212 13.11 0.85 15.56
N THR A 213 13.33 1.66 14.51
CA THR A 213 14.58 1.64 13.76
C THR A 213 15.74 2.13 14.62
N ASN A 214 16.72 1.25 14.86
CA ASN A 214 17.90 1.56 15.67
C ASN A 214 19.12 1.93 14.80
N ILE A 215 19.91 2.89 15.28
CA ILE A 215 21.07 3.52 14.59
C ILE A 215 22.26 2.56 14.39
N LYS A 216 22.26 1.36 14.98
CA LYS A 216 23.42 0.46 14.96
C LYS A 216 23.27 -0.64 13.91
N GLN A 217 23.50 -0.29 12.65
CA GLN A 217 23.96 -1.26 11.64
C GLN A 217 25.28 -0.73 11.07
N LYS A 218 26.36 -1.11 11.76
CA LYS A 218 27.73 -1.07 11.25
C LYS A 218 28.23 -2.49 11.22
#